data_AF-A0A9R0J1I5-F1
#
_entry.id   AF-A0A9R0J1I5-F1
#
_cell.length_a   1.000
_cell.length_b   1.000
_cell.length_c   1.000
_cell.angle_alpha   90.00
_cell.angle_beta   90.00
_cell.angle_gamma   90.00
#
_symmetry.space_group_name_H-M   'P 1'
#
loop_
_entity.id
_entity.type
_entity.pdbx_description
1 polymer ?
#
loop_
_entity_poly.entity_id
_entity_poly.type
_entity_poly.pdbx_seq_one_letter_code
_entity_poly.pdbx_strand_id
1 'polypeptide(L)'
;MASTNYNNFPSSSSKSYIPLHKTQLPPRMQPFSLSPPPPSNHPKSRHHKHLLLIVSLSLLPFLFYFLSLYRSLHLPPSSSFGLIVDISTSRSQILVFRSLNEVSGNPFSGQSSDSFWVYTGSSKFSGQPKLAGRVLFKLMDFAKEKIPNSEWEDTKVQLMITGDLVGGVEERKLVLEECRRIMRSSGFMFRDDWASVLEGEDEGLYSWLAVNYALGYLGNKPEETAGVVSLGRSAMQVSFASPEAQQSESSRVIRFGGVPYNLYTQSLQQFGQDAVWKLLLERNTPDLMSSSLNSEISIPNPCYPRGYELTSQTSDEKLMKSHATGNFSACKSELTMSLKGRKGRCTRAPCEIVPSIFSELENKPHPRQRFFLSSQVRGLVPKASVSELEFVAHQFCEDDWENLKRKYDIDDVDLSRSCFSHAFMVVLLRDSFGIPFDEKRVEFAAGSTPVDWRLGAFISQTMMESVDSITEHHDIHIIENESVTFFFLFAVLIVFVLLAAFFVLNLRKPQFKTIYDLEKGHYIVTRVPR
;
A
#
# COMPACT_ATOMS: atom_id res chain seq x y z
N MET A 1 -24.12 70.35 50.78
CA MET A 1 -24.10 69.07 51.52
C MET A 1 -22.94 69.15 52.49
N ALA A 2 -23.09 69.80 53.64
CA ALA A 2 -23.70 69.24 54.87
C ALA A 2 -22.93 67.97 55.30
N SER A 3 -21.92 68.06 56.19
CA SER A 3 -22.03 68.05 57.68
C SER A 3 -22.61 66.71 58.17
N THR A 4 -22.00 65.92 59.06
CA THR A 4 -21.60 66.21 60.46
C THR A 4 -20.94 64.92 61.04
N ASN A 5 -19.82 64.97 61.79
CA ASN A 5 -19.68 65.26 63.25
C ASN A 5 -19.92 63.98 64.11
N TYR A 6 -18.98 63.50 64.93
CA TYR A 6 -18.77 63.79 66.38
C TYR A 6 -18.05 62.53 66.96
N ASN A 7 -17.32 62.45 68.09
CA ASN A 7 -17.24 63.25 69.30
C ASN A 7 -15.96 62.89 70.10
N ASN A 8 -15.53 63.81 70.95
CA ASN A 8 -14.39 63.74 71.87
C ASN A 8 -14.86 63.59 73.34
N PHE A 9 -13.91 63.35 74.25
CA PHE A 9 -13.89 63.54 75.74
C PHE A 9 -14.12 62.29 76.66
N PRO A 10 -13.68 62.31 77.96
CA PRO A 10 -12.44 62.86 78.57
C PRO A 10 -11.82 62.02 79.75
N SER A 11 -10.56 62.34 80.12
CA SER A 11 -9.96 62.35 81.50
C SER A 11 -9.85 61.01 82.31
N SER A 12 -8.90 60.72 83.21
CA SER A 12 -8.05 61.53 84.10
C SER A 12 -6.87 60.73 84.72
N SER A 13 -5.83 61.47 85.16
CA SER A 13 -4.86 61.19 86.26
C SER A 13 -3.89 60.00 86.10
N SER A 14 -2.63 60.03 86.54
CA SER A 14 -1.99 60.81 87.61
C SER A 14 -0.48 61.00 87.38
N LYS A 15 0.05 62.03 88.06
CA LYS A 15 1.44 62.49 88.06
C LYS A 15 2.33 61.63 88.98
N SER A 16 3.61 61.51 88.64
CA SER A 16 4.69 61.48 89.64
C SER A 16 6.01 61.99 89.04
N TYR A 17 6.82 62.63 89.88
CA TYR A 17 7.79 63.69 89.58
C TYR A 17 9.11 63.41 90.34
N ILE A 18 10.26 63.53 89.63
CA ILE A 18 11.64 63.94 90.07
C ILE A 18 12.48 63.00 90.96
N PRO A 19 13.86 63.04 90.99
CA PRO A 19 14.83 64.05 90.46
C PRO A 19 16.07 63.57 89.64
N LEU A 20 16.78 64.61 89.16
CA LEU A 20 18.16 64.79 88.66
C LEU A 20 19.34 64.04 89.33
N HIS A 21 20.36 63.71 88.53
CA HIS A 21 21.80 63.85 88.85
C HIS A 21 22.62 64.03 87.54
N LYS A 22 23.10 65.24 87.24
CA LYS A 22 24.48 65.76 87.39
C LYS A 22 25.51 65.31 86.32
N THR A 23 25.95 66.33 85.54
CA THR A 23 27.35 66.65 85.13
C THR A 23 28.11 65.65 84.24
N GLN A 24 28.91 66.00 83.23
CA GLN A 24 29.55 67.23 82.74
C GLN A 24 30.11 66.88 81.34
N LEU A 25 30.04 67.80 80.36
CA LEU A 25 30.88 67.81 79.14
C LEU A 25 32.27 68.35 79.52
N PRO A 26 33.40 67.90 78.92
CA PRO A 26 33.88 68.43 77.62
C PRO A 26 34.78 67.41 76.83
N PRO A 27 35.63 67.80 75.85
CA PRO A 27 35.31 68.38 74.54
C PRO A 27 35.86 67.56 73.34
N ARG A 28 35.16 67.70 72.20
CA ARG A 28 35.65 67.85 70.80
C ARG A 28 36.96 67.15 70.38
N MET A 29 36.85 66.05 69.63
CA MET A 29 37.86 65.60 68.66
C MET A 29 37.39 65.86 67.23
N GLN A 30 38.31 66.34 66.38
CA GLN A 30 38.09 66.73 64.99
C GLN A 30 37.74 65.52 64.09
N PRO A 31 36.96 65.74 63.01
CA PRO A 31 36.61 64.68 62.08
C PRO A 31 37.77 64.36 61.14
N PHE A 32 38.30 63.13 61.22
CA PHE A 32 39.13 62.59 60.16
C PHE A 32 38.25 62.29 58.94
N SER A 33 38.56 62.98 57.84
CA SER A 33 38.10 62.74 56.49
C SER A 33 38.36 61.28 56.09
N LEU A 34 37.30 60.46 56.09
CA LEU A 34 37.29 59.15 55.46
C LEU A 34 37.16 59.34 53.95
N SER A 35 38.21 58.98 53.21
CA SER A 35 38.15 58.77 51.77
C SER A 35 37.03 57.79 51.42
N PRO A 36 36.23 58.01 50.35
CA PRO A 36 35.23 57.04 49.93
C PRO A 36 35.91 55.72 49.55
N PRO A 37 35.33 54.55 49.87
CA PRO A 37 35.88 53.28 49.45
C PRO A 37 35.83 53.18 47.92
N PRO A 38 36.77 52.45 47.29
CA PRO A 38 36.72 52.25 45.84
C PRO A 38 35.42 51.51 45.47
N PRO A 39 34.83 51.79 44.29
CA PRO A 39 33.61 51.12 43.87
C PRO A 39 33.87 49.61 43.78
N SER A 40 33.19 48.83 44.62
CA SER A 40 33.17 47.38 44.49
C SER A 40 32.32 47.02 43.27
N ASN A 41 32.97 46.81 42.14
CA ASN A 41 32.36 46.14 40.99
C ASN A 41 32.06 44.69 41.39
N HIS A 42 30.90 44.47 42.01
CA HIS A 42 30.38 43.13 42.23
C HIS A 42 29.83 42.58 40.91
N PRO A 43 30.38 41.46 40.36
CA PRO A 43 29.92 40.88 39.09
C PRO A 43 28.62 40.06 39.26
N LYS A 44 27.74 40.42 40.20
CA LYS A 44 26.52 39.63 40.50
C LYS A 44 25.45 39.75 39.42
N SER A 45 25.41 40.86 38.66
CA SER A 45 24.42 41.10 37.59
C SER A 45 24.69 40.28 36.31
N ARG A 46 25.98 40.02 35.99
CA ARG A 46 26.37 39.39 34.71
C ARG A 46 26.06 37.89 34.71
N HIS A 47 26.24 37.20 35.83
CA HIS A 47 25.94 35.78 35.96
C HIS A 47 24.45 35.44 35.84
N HIS A 48 23.56 36.31 36.31
CA HIS A 48 22.11 36.08 36.19
C HIS A 48 21.62 36.18 34.74
N LYS A 49 22.19 37.12 33.97
CA LYS A 49 21.91 37.26 32.53
C LYS A 49 22.43 36.08 31.71
N HIS A 50 23.63 35.59 32.01
CA HIS A 50 24.16 34.38 31.37
C HIS A 50 23.39 33.12 31.76
N LEU A 51 22.95 32.99 33.02
CA LEU A 51 22.13 31.87 33.46
C LEU A 51 20.76 31.85 32.76
N LEU A 52 20.08 33.00 32.64
CA LEU A 52 18.81 33.12 31.91
C LEU A 52 18.96 32.79 30.42
N LEU A 53 20.07 33.22 29.80
CA LEU A 53 20.38 32.91 28.41
C LEU A 53 20.62 31.40 28.20
N ILE A 54 21.34 30.75 29.12
CA ILE A 54 21.57 29.30 29.08
C ILE A 54 20.26 28.55 29.25
N VAL A 55 19.41 28.96 30.19
CA VAL A 55 18.08 28.36 30.40
C VAL A 55 17.20 28.54 29.16
N SER A 56 17.17 29.73 28.55
CA SER A 56 16.37 29.94 27.34
C SER A 56 16.89 29.13 26.15
N LEU A 57 18.22 29.02 25.97
CA LEU A 57 18.80 28.17 24.93
C LEU A 57 18.48 26.68 25.16
N SER A 58 18.41 26.24 26.42
CA SER A 58 18.09 24.84 26.75
C SER A 58 16.62 24.47 26.54
N LEU A 59 15.70 25.46 26.52
CA LEU A 59 14.26 25.23 26.30
C LEU A 59 13.88 25.18 24.80
N LEU A 60 14.70 25.76 23.91
CA LEU A 60 14.49 25.71 22.46
C LEU A 60 14.38 24.27 21.90
N PRO A 61 15.29 23.33 22.22
CA PRO A 61 15.16 21.94 21.76
C PRO A 61 13.94 21.24 22.37
N PHE A 62 13.53 21.59 23.60
CA PHE A 62 12.32 21.05 24.22
C PHE A 62 11.05 21.51 23.48
N LEU A 63 10.99 22.80 23.11
CA LEU A 63 9.91 23.36 22.31
C LEU A 63 9.86 22.73 20.91
N PHE A 64 11.00 22.55 20.25
CA PHE A 64 11.09 21.89 18.95
C PHE A 64 10.64 20.43 19.03
N TYR A 65 11.05 19.70 20.07
CA TYR A 65 10.60 18.33 20.32
C TYR A 65 9.10 18.26 20.57
N PHE A 66 8.54 19.15 21.41
CA PHE A 66 7.10 19.19 21.66
C PHE A 66 6.30 19.51 20.39
N LEU A 67 6.78 20.44 19.55
CA LEU A 67 6.18 20.75 18.26
C LEU A 67 6.27 19.57 17.29
N SER A 68 7.40 18.85 17.27
CA SER A 68 7.58 17.65 16.44
C SER A 68 6.67 16.49 16.90
N LEU A 69 6.59 16.26 18.21
CA LEU A 69 5.73 15.24 18.82
C LEU A 69 4.24 15.59 18.62
N TYR A 70 3.87 16.85 18.81
CA TYR A 70 2.52 17.34 18.52
C TYR A 70 2.15 17.12 17.05
N ARG A 71 3.08 17.40 16.13
CA ARG A 71 2.89 17.15 14.69
C ARG A 71 2.75 15.66 14.39
N SER A 72 3.56 14.81 15.03
CA SER A 72 3.46 13.34 14.90
C SER A 72 2.16 12.76 15.44
N LEU A 73 1.63 13.32 16.54
CA LEU A 73 0.37 12.87 17.16
C LEU A 73 -0.90 13.40 16.47
N HIS A 74 -0.83 14.56 15.81
CA HIS A 74 -2.01 15.22 15.22
C HIS A 74 -2.07 15.17 13.69
N LEU A 75 -1.02 14.73 12.98
CA LEU A 75 -1.18 14.39 11.57
C LEU A 75 -1.92 13.05 11.46
N PRO A 76 -2.95 12.95 10.59
CA PRO A 76 -3.47 11.65 10.21
C PRO A 76 -2.31 10.79 9.66
N PRO A 77 -2.35 9.46 9.85
CA PRO A 77 -1.32 8.58 9.29
C PRO A 77 -1.17 8.92 7.80
N SER A 78 0.05 9.23 7.36
CA SER A 78 0.33 9.57 5.97
C SER A 78 -0.09 8.38 5.12
N SER A 79 -1.13 8.56 4.32
CA SER A 79 -1.57 7.53 3.39
C SER A 79 -0.81 7.70 2.09
N SER A 80 -0.01 6.71 1.69
CA SER A 80 0.63 6.71 0.38
C SER A 80 -0.28 6.03 -0.65
N PHE A 81 -0.14 6.43 -1.90
CA PHE A 81 -0.95 5.92 -3.00
C PHE A 81 -0.07 5.30 -4.09
N GLY A 82 -0.67 4.37 -4.83
CA GLY A 82 -0.06 3.76 -6.00
C GLY A 82 -1.10 3.48 -7.06
N LEU A 83 -0.71 3.62 -8.33
CA LEU A 83 -1.61 3.44 -9.47
C LEU A 83 -1.06 2.36 -10.39
N ILE A 84 -1.91 1.39 -10.75
CA ILE A 84 -1.64 0.44 -11.84
C ILE A 84 -2.68 0.62 -12.93
N VAL A 85 -2.21 0.87 -14.15
CA VAL A 85 -3.02 1.00 -15.35
C VAL A 85 -2.83 -0.22 -16.23
N ASP A 86 -3.93 -0.87 -16.57
CA ASP A 86 -4.01 -1.99 -17.50
C ASP A 86 -4.67 -1.52 -18.80
N ILE A 87 -3.91 -1.50 -19.89
CA ILE A 87 -4.44 -1.18 -21.23
C ILE A 87 -4.58 -2.47 -22.03
N SER A 88 -5.83 -2.84 -22.33
CA SER A 88 -6.16 -4.00 -23.16
C SER A 88 -7.15 -3.65 -24.28
N THR A 89 -7.20 -4.50 -25.30
CA THR A 89 -8.11 -4.35 -26.45
C THR A 89 -9.59 -4.44 -26.11
N SER A 90 -9.95 -5.14 -25.04
CA SER A 90 -11.35 -5.38 -24.67
C SER A 90 -11.83 -4.41 -23.58
N ARG A 91 -11.05 -4.26 -22.51
CA ARG A 91 -11.38 -3.45 -21.33
C ARG A 91 -10.08 -2.90 -20.74
N SER A 92 -9.91 -1.59 -20.74
CA SER A 92 -8.79 -0.93 -20.07
C SER A 92 -9.21 -0.47 -18.68
N GLN A 93 -8.32 -0.57 -17.68
CA GLN A 93 -8.66 -0.40 -16.27
C GLN A 93 -7.57 0.36 -15.51
N ILE A 94 -7.95 0.97 -14.39
CA ILE A 94 -7.02 1.55 -13.43
C ILE A 94 -7.40 1.09 -12.02
N LEU A 95 -6.38 0.74 -11.24
CA LEU A 95 -6.49 0.43 -9.82
C LEU A 95 -5.73 1.47 -9.01
N VAL A 96 -6.39 1.99 -7.98
CA VAL A 96 -5.82 2.90 -7.00
C VAL A 96 -5.56 2.12 -5.71
N PHE A 97 -4.30 1.91 -5.37
CA PHE A 97 -3.89 1.35 -4.10
C PHE A 97 -3.68 2.45 -3.08
N ARG A 98 -4.15 2.22 -1.86
CA ARG A 98 -3.90 3.08 -0.70
C ARG A 98 -3.18 2.29 0.37
N SER A 99 -2.01 2.75 0.77
CA SER A 99 -1.35 2.30 2.00
C SER A 99 -1.86 3.15 3.15
N LEU A 100 -2.20 2.49 4.25
CA LEU A 100 -2.18 3.12 5.56
C LEU A 100 -0.88 2.65 6.19
N ASN A 101 -0.03 3.57 6.67
CA ASN A 101 1.18 3.24 7.40
C ASN A 101 0.82 2.49 8.70
N GLU A 102 0.47 1.21 8.61
CA GLU A 102 0.33 0.32 9.74
C GLU A 102 1.67 -0.36 10.01
N VAL A 103 2.06 -0.34 11.28
CA VAL A 103 3.36 -0.74 11.85
C VAL A 103 3.64 -2.25 11.71
N SER A 104 2.71 -3.03 11.15
CA SER A 104 2.94 -4.43 10.78
C SER A 104 3.46 -4.49 9.35
N GLY A 105 4.56 -5.19 9.09
CA GLY A 105 5.29 -5.27 7.80
C GLY A 105 4.53 -5.74 6.53
N ASN A 106 3.22 -5.58 6.45
CA ASN A 106 2.38 -5.62 5.25
C ASN A 106 1.91 -4.20 4.90
N PRO A 107 2.66 -3.43 4.09
CA PRO A 107 2.33 -2.04 3.80
C PRO A 107 1.06 -1.85 2.94
N PHE A 108 0.47 -2.93 2.42
CA PHE A 108 -0.78 -2.86 1.66
C PHE A 108 -1.72 -3.96 2.12
N SER A 109 -2.66 -3.62 3.01
CA SER A 109 -3.92 -4.36 3.12
C SER A 109 -4.69 -4.04 1.84
N GLY A 110 -4.85 -5.00 0.93
CA GLY A 110 -5.62 -4.80 -0.31
C GLY A 110 -7.12 -4.53 -0.08
N GLN A 111 -7.55 -4.11 1.12
CA GLN A 111 -8.93 -3.79 1.47
C GLN A 111 -9.44 -2.45 0.93
N SER A 112 -8.58 -1.51 0.50
CA SER A 112 -9.04 -0.21 -0.03
C SER A 112 -8.44 0.08 -1.40
N SER A 113 -8.94 -0.61 -2.44
CA SER A 113 -8.63 -0.25 -3.83
C SER A 113 -9.87 0.28 -4.55
N ASP A 114 -9.80 1.52 -5.00
CA ASP A 114 -10.76 2.07 -5.96
C ASP A 114 -10.37 1.59 -7.35
N SER A 115 -11.36 1.23 -8.18
CA SER A 115 -11.10 0.82 -9.56
C SER A 115 -12.09 1.43 -10.53
N PHE A 116 -11.62 1.65 -11.75
CA PHE A 116 -12.44 2.13 -12.85
C PHE A 116 -12.00 1.49 -14.15
N TRP A 117 -12.95 1.29 -15.07
CA TRP A 117 -12.68 0.64 -16.34
C TRP A 117 -13.46 1.28 -17.49
N VAL A 118 -12.89 1.17 -18.68
CA VAL A 118 -13.47 1.64 -19.93
C VAL A 118 -13.56 0.47 -20.91
N TYR A 119 -14.75 0.24 -21.44
CA TYR A 119 -14.92 -0.71 -22.55
C TYR A 119 -14.31 -0.14 -23.83
N THR A 120 -13.36 -0.88 -24.42
CA THR A 120 -12.63 -0.44 -25.61
C THR A 120 -13.05 -1.20 -26.85
N GLY A 121 -13.52 -2.44 -26.71
CA GLY A 121 -13.98 -3.28 -27.82
C GLY A 121 -12.84 -3.80 -28.70
N SER A 122 -12.90 -5.09 -29.06
CA SER A 122 -11.79 -5.88 -29.62
C SER A 122 -11.13 -5.34 -30.91
N SER A 123 -11.81 -4.48 -31.67
CA SER A 123 -11.32 -3.97 -32.97
C SER A 123 -10.75 -2.55 -32.96
N LYS A 124 -10.79 -1.81 -31.85
CA LYS A 124 -10.65 -0.33 -31.89
C LYS A 124 -9.24 0.23 -31.71
N PHE A 125 -8.29 -0.55 -31.20
CA PHE A 125 -6.91 -0.07 -31.06
C PHE A 125 -6.08 -0.25 -32.32
N SER A 126 -6.47 -1.18 -33.20
CA SER A 126 -5.71 -1.47 -34.41
C SER A 126 -5.68 -0.23 -35.33
N GLY A 127 -4.50 0.32 -35.56
CA GLY A 127 -4.24 1.52 -36.35
C GLY A 127 -4.58 2.86 -35.67
N GLN A 128 -4.90 2.90 -34.37
CA GLN A 128 -5.33 4.15 -33.69
C GLN A 128 -4.66 4.40 -32.32
N PRO A 129 -3.36 4.74 -32.26
CA PRO A 129 -2.67 5.08 -31.00
C PRO A 129 -3.37 6.18 -30.18
N LYS A 130 -3.98 7.17 -30.86
CA LYS A 130 -4.73 8.26 -30.21
C LYS A 130 -5.93 7.78 -29.39
N LEU A 131 -6.48 6.60 -29.68
CA LEU A 131 -7.57 6.01 -28.90
C LEU A 131 -7.08 5.60 -27.50
N ALA A 132 -5.87 5.04 -27.39
CA ALA A 132 -5.22 4.77 -26.11
C ALA A 132 -5.10 6.03 -25.27
N GLY A 133 -4.76 7.15 -25.91
CA GLY A 133 -4.70 8.41 -25.21
C GLY A 133 -6.02 8.86 -24.62
N ARG A 134 -7.13 8.76 -25.36
CA ARG A 134 -8.47 9.11 -24.84
C ARG A 134 -8.91 8.23 -23.68
N VAL A 135 -8.57 6.95 -23.74
CA VAL A 135 -8.85 6.00 -22.65
C VAL A 135 -8.04 6.40 -21.42
N LEU A 136 -6.74 6.65 -21.57
CA LEU A 136 -5.87 7.07 -20.49
C LEU A 136 -6.33 8.36 -19.80
N PHE A 137 -6.76 9.37 -20.56
CA PHE A 137 -7.31 10.58 -19.94
C PHE A 137 -8.45 10.27 -18.98
N LYS A 138 -9.41 9.43 -19.39
CA LYS A 138 -10.52 9.04 -18.51
C LYS A 138 -10.05 8.27 -17.27
N LEU A 139 -9.07 7.38 -17.42
CA LEU A 139 -8.51 6.63 -16.29
C LEU A 139 -7.75 7.55 -15.32
N MET A 140 -6.99 8.52 -15.84
CA MET A 140 -6.27 9.50 -15.02
C MET A 140 -7.21 10.47 -14.30
N ASP A 141 -8.28 10.93 -14.96
CA ASP A 141 -9.29 11.79 -14.35
C ASP A 141 -9.96 11.09 -13.16
N PHE A 142 -10.26 9.79 -13.29
CA PHE A 142 -10.74 8.99 -12.17
C PHE A 142 -9.74 8.93 -11.02
N ALA A 143 -8.45 8.66 -11.28
CA ALA A 143 -7.44 8.64 -10.22
C ALA A 143 -7.31 9.98 -9.50
N LYS A 144 -7.38 11.10 -10.24
CA LYS A 144 -7.36 12.45 -9.69
C LYS A 144 -8.57 12.79 -8.82
N GLU A 145 -9.71 12.15 -9.07
CA GLU A 145 -10.89 12.26 -8.21
C GLU A 145 -10.68 11.53 -6.88
N LYS A 146 -9.92 10.43 -6.87
CA LYS A 146 -9.71 9.58 -5.67
C LYS A 146 -8.50 10.00 -4.83
N ILE A 147 -7.48 10.61 -5.43
CA ILE A 147 -6.23 10.96 -4.76
C ILE A 147 -6.18 12.48 -4.51
N PRO A 148 -5.90 12.95 -3.28
CA PRO A 148 -5.72 14.36 -2.99
C PRO A 148 -4.62 15.00 -3.85
N ASN A 149 -4.84 16.23 -4.33
CA ASN A 149 -3.89 16.92 -5.21
C ASN A 149 -2.47 17.04 -4.63
N SER A 150 -2.33 17.12 -3.30
CA SER A 150 -1.03 17.19 -2.63
C SER A 150 -0.20 15.92 -2.75
N GLU A 151 -0.84 14.78 -3.04
CA GLU A 151 -0.20 13.46 -3.12
C GLU A 151 0.12 13.07 -4.57
N TRP A 152 -0.29 13.86 -5.57
CA TRP A 152 -0.14 13.48 -6.98
C TRP A 152 1.32 13.26 -7.35
N GLU A 153 2.19 14.22 -7.04
CA GLU A 153 3.61 14.16 -7.40
C GLU A 153 4.37 13.00 -6.72
N ASP A 154 3.88 12.52 -5.59
CA ASP A 154 4.47 11.39 -4.84
C ASP A 154 3.84 10.03 -5.19
N THR A 155 2.68 10.04 -5.86
CA THR A 155 1.97 8.83 -6.24
C THR A 155 2.60 8.20 -7.48
N LYS A 156 3.13 6.98 -7.34
CA LYS A 156 3.67 6.22 -8.48
C LYS A 156 2.55 5.76 -9.39
N VAL A 157 2.75 5.87 -10.70
CA VAL A 157 1.87 5.23 -11.68
C VAL A 157 2.63 4.32 -12.63
N GLN A 158 2.19 3.06 -12.69
CA GLN A 158 2.68 2.06 -13.63
C GLN A 158 1.62 1.79 -14.68
N LEU A 159 2.07 1.55 -15.92
CA LEU A 159 1.20 1.22 -17.03
C LEU A 159 1.71 -0.05 -17.70
N MET A 160 0.82 -1.01 -17.84
CA MET A 160 1.09 -2.22 -18.58
C MET A 160 0.05 -2.41 -19.68
N ILE A 161 0.54 -2.69 -20.87
CA ILE A 161 -0.31 -3.04 -22.00
C ILE A 161 -0.46 -4.57 -21.99
N THR A 162 -1.68 -5.05 -21.75
CA THR A 162 -1.99 -6.49 -21.66
C THR A 162 -2.65 -7.02 -22.91
N GLY A 163 -2.32 -8.27 -23.22
CA GLY A 163 -2.99 -9.03 -24.25
C GLY A 163 -2.84 -8.46 -25.66
N ASP A 164 -3.51 -9.15 -26.56
CA ASP A 164 -3.35 -9.15 -28.01
C ASP A 164 -3.76 -7.81 -28.64
N LEU A 165 -3.00 -6.73 -28.44
CA LEU A 165 -3.05 -5.58 -29.34
C LEU A 165 -2.82 -6.14 -30.74
N VAL A 166 -3.91 -6.25 -31.51
CA VAL A 166 -3.95 -6.76 -32.87
C VAL A 166 -3.08 -5.83 -33.71
N GLY A 167 -1.81 -6.18 -33.83
CA GLY A 167 -0.80 -5.30 -34.36
C GLY A 167 0.59 -5.90 -34.32
N GLY A 168 1.44 -5.47 -35.25
CA GLY A 168 2.86 -5.83 -35.26
C GLY A 168 3.62 -5.23 -34.07
N VAL A 169 4.88 -5.61 -33.92
CA VAL A 169 5.82 -5.01 -32.94
C VAL A 169 5.80 -3.48 -33.01
N GLU A 170 5.70 -2.92 -34.22
CA GLU A 170 5.75 -1.48 -34.44
C GLU A 170 4.52 -0.75 -33.91
N GLU A 171 3.34 -1.35 -34.05
CA GLU A 171 2.10 -0.76 -33.56
C GLU A 171 2.07 -0.72 -32.03
N ARG A 172 2.53 -1.80 -31.39
CA ARG A 172 2.67 -1.83 -29.92
C ARG A 172 3.60 -0.73 -29.42
N LYS A 173 4.70 -0.48 -30.13
CA LYS A 173 5.61 0.64 -29.80
C LYS A 173 4.93 2.00 -29.94
N LEU A 174 4.16 2.21 -31.01
CA LEU A 174 3.43 3.48 -31.21
C LEU A 174 2.38 3.73 -30.13
N VAL A 175 1.63 2.70 -29.73
CA VAL A 175 0.68 2.78 -28.62
C VAL A 175 1.41 3.10 -27.31
N LEU A 176 2.51 2.37 -27.03
CA LEU A 176 3.28 2.55 -25.80
C LEU A 176 3.89 3.96 -25.70
N GLU A 177 4.38 4.52 -26.81
CA GLU A 177 4.94 5.88 -26.82
C GLU A 177 3.84 6.94 -26.61
N GLU A 178 2.66 6.76 -27.19
CA GLU A 178 1.53 7.64 -26.93
C GLU A 178 1.06 7.56 -25.47
N CYS A 179 1.08 6.36 -24.89
CA CYS A 179 0.83 6.17 -23.45
C CYS A 179 1.86 6.95 -22.62
N ARG A 180 3.16 6.75 -22.85
CA ARG A 180 4.25 7.47 -22.15
C ARG A 180 4.08 8.98 -22.23
N ARG A 181 3.79 9.51 -23.42
CA ARG A 181 3.56 10.94 -23.63
C ARG A 181 2.47 11.50 -22.71
N ILE A 182 1.37 10.76 -22.54
CA ILE A 182 0.24 11.19 -21.69
C ILE A 182 0.57 11.02 -20.22
N MET A 183 1.20 9.90 -19.85
CA MET A 183 1.59 9.63 -18.46
C MET A 183 2.57 10.67 -17.91
N ARG A 184 3.54 11.14 -18.72
CA ARG A 184 4.45 12.24 -18.36
C ARG A 184 3.71 13.54 -18.01
N SER A 185 2.54 13.77 -18.61
CA SER A 185 1.70 14.95 -18.37
C SER A 185 0.58 14.73 -17.35
N SER A 186 0.51 13.55 -16.72
CA SER A 186 -0.58 13.19 -15.82
C SER A 186 -0.55 13.96 -14.50
N GLY A 187 0.63 14.40 -14.05
CA GLY A 187 0.85 14.98 -12.72
C GLY A 187 1.20 13.94 -11.65
N PHE A 188 1.12 12.65 -11.98
CA PHE A 188 1.59 11.56 -11.13
C PHE A 188 3.07 11.24 -11.41
N MET A 189 3.77 10.65 -10.43
CA MET A 189 5.15 10.21 -10.63
C MET A 189 5.21 9.08 -11.66
N PHE A 190 5.94 9.32 -12.75
CA PHE A 190 6.05 8.40 -13.86
C PHE A 190 7.47 8.36 -14.43
N ARG A 191 7.93 7.15 -14.78
CA ARG A 191 9.15 6.93 -15.57
C ARG A 191 8.82 6.10 -16.81
N ASP A 192 9.54 6.31 -17.90
CA ASP A 192 9.25 5.63 -19.18
C ASP A 192 9.39 4.10 -19.10
N ASP A 193 10.27 3.60 -18.22
CA ASP A 193 10.47 2.18 -17.92
C ASP A 193 9.30 1.56 -17.14
N TRP A 194 8.43 2.37 -16.53
CA TRP A 194 7.20 1.93 -15.87
C TRP A 194 6.02 1.75 -16.83
N ALA A 195 6.20 2.14 -18.10
CA ALA A 195 5.29 1.78 -19.17
C ALA A 195 5.91 0.64 -20.01
N SER A 196 5.29 -0.54 -19.95
CA SER A 196 5.77 -1.74 -20.65
C SER A 196 4.64 -2.55 -21.28
N VAL A 197 5.02 -3.52 -22.11
CA VAL A 197 4.11 -4.58 -22.57
C VAL A 197 4.19 -5.70 -21.55
N LEU A 198 3.05 -6.18 -21.07
CA LEU A 198 3.01 -7.31 -20.14
C LEU A 198 3.22 -8.60 -20.92
N GLU A 199 4.35 -9.26 -20.69
CA GLU A 199 4.57 -10.61 -21.21
C GLU A 199 3.76 -11.61 -20.40
N GLY A 200 3.32 -12.70 -21.05
CA GLY A 200 2.50 -13.70 -20.37
C GLY A 200 3.21 -14.37 -19.20
N GLU A 201 4.54 -14.47 -19.22
CA GLU A 201 5.32 -14.97 -18.09
C GLU A 201 5.40 -13.96 -16.94
N ASP A 202 5.49 -12.66 -17.25
CA ASP A 202 5.47 -11.61 -16.23
C ASP A 202 4.09 -11.54 -15.55
N GLU A 203 3.00 -11.73 -16.31
CA GLU A 203 1.64 -11.80 -15.75
C GLU A 203 1.50 -12.93 -14.72
N GLY A 204 2.08 -14.09 -15.01
CA GLY A 204 2.10 -15.22 -14.09
C GLY A 204 2.96 -14.94 -12.86
N LEU A 205 4.15 -14.37 -13.04
CA LEU A 205 5.04 -13.97 -11.96
C LEU A 205 4.36 -12.99 -11.01
N TYR A 206 3.74 -11.94 -11.54
CA TYR A 206 3.04 -10.97 -10.72
C TYR A 206 1.81 -11.58 -10.04
N SER A 207 1.07 -12.46 -10.71
CA SER A 207 -0.03 -13.19 -10.08
C SER A 207 0.47 -14.04 -8.90
N TRP A 208 1.61 -14.71 -9.05
CA TRP A 208 2.25 -15.49 -7.99
C TRP A 208 2.67 -14.62 -6.80
N LEU A 209 3.27 -13.45 -7.07
CA LEU A 209 3.62 -12.47 -6.04
C LEU A 209 2.38 -11.99 -5.27
N ALA A 210 1.32 -11.60 -5.99
CA ALA A 210 0.10 -11.08 -5.38
C ALA A 210 -0.53 -12.09 -4.41
N VAL A 211 -0.67 -13.35 -4.85
CA VAL A 211 -1.25 -14.42 -4.04
C VAL A 211 -0.37 -14.71 -2.82
N ASN A 212 0.92 -14.96 -3.02
CA ASN A 212 1.79 -15.32 -1.91
C ASN A 212 2.01 -14.15 -0.94
N TYR A 213 1.93 -12.90 -1.41
CA TYR A 213 1.91 -11.74 -0.54
C TYR A 213 0.63 -11.70 0.30
N ALA A 214 -0.54 -11.84 -0.33
CA ALA A 214 -1.83 -11.85 0.35
C ALA A 214 -1.96 -12.98 1.39
N LEU A 215 -1.30 -14.11 1.14
CA LEU A 215 -1.25 -15.26 2.06
C LEU A 215 -0.16 -15.14 3.13
N GLY A 216 0.75 -14.17 3.02
CA GLY A 216 1.91 -14.04 3.91
C GLY A 216 2.95 -15.16 3.75
N TYR A 217 3.07 -15.74 2.55
CA TYR A 217 4.03 -16.82 2.25
C TYR A 217 5.34 -16.32 1.65
N LEU A 218 5.39 -15.07 1.20
CA LEU A 218 6.66 -14.47 0.77
C LEU A 218 7.61 -14.30 1.96
N GLY A 219 8.88 -14.64 1.77
CA GLY A 219 9.88 -14.75 2.84
C GLY A 219 10.03 -16.17 3.42
N ASN A 220 9.07 -17.08 3.16
CA ASN A 220 9.17 -18.49 3.56
C ASN A 220 9.98 -19.30 2.53
N LYS A 221 10.20 -20.59 2.81
CA LYS A 221 10.89 -21.48 1.86
C LYS A 221 10.06 -21.69 0.58
N PRO A 222 10.69 -21.92 -0.60
CA PRO A 222 9.96 -22.14 -1.86
C PRO A 222 8.85 -23.21 -1.77
N GLU A 223 9.05 -24.28 -1.01
CA GLU A 223 8.10 -25.38 -0.85
C GLU A 223 6.84 -24.98 -0.06
N GLU A 224 6.91 -23.89 0.71
CA GLU A 224 5.83 -23.38 1.55
C GLU A 224 4.98 -22.34 0.83
N THR A 225 5.45 -21.86 -0.33
CA THR A 225 4.69 -20.97 -1.22
C THR A 225 3.61 -21.73 -1.99
N ALA A 226 2.55 -21.04 -2.35
CA ALA A 226 1.51 -21.57 -3.21
C ALA A 226 1.93 -21.53 -4.68
N GLY A 227 1.57 -22.56 -5.43
CA GLY A 227 1.45 -22.47 -6.88
C GLY A 227 0.22 -21.65 -7.25
N VAL A 228 0.26 -20.96 -8.38
CA VAL A 228 -0.80 -20.07 -8.84
C VAL A 228 -1.16 -20.41 -10.28
N VAL A 229 -2.45 -20.61 -10.51
CA VAL A 229 -3.03 -20.62 -11.85
C VAL A 229 -3.80 -19.30 -11.98
N SER A 230 -3.38 -18.43 -12.89
CA SER A 230 -4.03 -17.16 -13.17
C SER A 230 -4.83 -17.29 -14.45
N LEU A 231 -6.16 -17.14 -14.37
CA LEU A 231 -7.05 -17.27 -15.50
C LEU A 231 -7.43 -15.88 -16.04
N GLY A 232 -6.66 -15.43 -17.03
CA GLY A 232 -6.90 -14.19 -17.76
C GLY A 232 -7.97 -14.30 -18.84
N ARG A 233 -8.09 -13.23 -19.64
CA ARG A 233 -9.06 -13.15 -20.76
C ARG A 233 -8.54 -13.82 -22.03
N SER A 234 -7.30 -13.57 -22.44
CA SER A 234 -6.71 -14.16 -23.65
C SER A 234 -5.90 -15.44 -23.35
N ALA A 235 -5.16 -15.44 -22.25
CA ALA A 235 -4.30 -16.55 -21.85
C ALA A 235 -4.58 -17.00 -20.41
N MET A 236 -4.01 -18.15 -20.07
CA MET A 236 -3.91 -18.65 -18.70
C MET A 236 -2.43 -18.77 -18.34
N GLN A 237 -2.09 -18.48 -17.10
CA GLN A 237 -0.73 -18.60 -16.59
C GLN A 237 -0.67 -19.64 -15.48
N VAL A 238 0.44 -20.37 -15.42
CA VAL A 238 0.76 -21.28 -14.32
C VAL A 238 2.12 -20.89 -13.77
N SER A 239 2.19 -20.61 -12.47
CA SER A 239 3.40 -20.15 -11.79
C SER A 239 3.60 -20.84 -10.46
N PHE A 240 4.80 -21.34 -10.17
CA PHE A 240 5.13 -21.91 -8.86
C PHE A 240 6.63 -21.85 -8.59
N ALA A 241 7.01 -21.77 -7.31
CA ALA A 241 8.40 -21.81 -6.92
C ALA A 241 8.88 -23.27 -6.85
N SER A 242 10.00 -23.57 -7.51
CA SER A 242 10.65 -24.87 -7.48
C SER A 242 11.91 -24.82 -6.61
N PRO A 243 12.18 -25.84 -5.77
CA PRO A 243 13.44 -25.95 -5.04
C PRO A 243 14.64 -26.11 -5.98
N GLU A 244 14.41 -26.80 -7.11
CA GLU A 244 15.41 -27.09 -8.12
C GLU A 244 15.35 -26.03 -9.23
N ALA A 245 16.51 -25.51 -9.63
CA ALA A 245 16.61 -24.64 -10.79
C ALA A 245 16.37 -25.48 -12.06
N GLN A 246 15.14 -25.46 -12.59
CA GLN A 246 14.87 -26.04 -13.90
C GLN A 246 15.54 -25.17 -14.97
N GLN A 247 16.40 -25.79 -15.80
CA GLN A 247 16.96 -25.18 -17.00
C GLN A 247 15.88 -25.09 -18.08
N SER A 248 14.92 -24.19 -17.90
CA SER A 248 13.90 -23.86 -18.88
C SER A 248 13.88 -22.35 -19.10
N GLU A 249 13.56 -21.89 -20.32
CA GLU A 249 13.38 -20.46 -20.61
C GLU A 249 12.29 -19.83 -19.73
N SER A 250 11.34 -20.64 -19.27
CA SER A 250 10.23 -20.27 -18.39
C SER A 250 10.58 -20.23 -16.90
N SER A 251 11.85 -20.40 -16.53
CA SER A 251 12.32 -20.32 -15.14
C SER A 251 13.06 -19.00 -14.90
N ARG A 252 12.66 -18.24 -13.89
CA ARG A 252 13.33 -16.98 -13.48
C ARG A 252 13.60 -16.96 -11.98
N VAL A 253 14.74 -16.39 -11.59
CA VAL A 253 15.08 -16.20 -10.17
C VAL A 253 14.59 -14.83 -9.72
N ILE A 254 13.70 -14.80 -8.73
CA ILE A 254 13.27 -13.56 -8.08
C ILE A 254 13.75 -13.55 -6.63
N ARG A 255 13.96 -12.36 -6.07
CA ARG A 255 14.30 -12.18 -4.65
C ARG A 255 13.22 -11.39 -3.96
N PHE A 256 12.73 -11.90 -2.85
CA PHE A 256 11.79 -11.19 -1.99
C PHE A 256 12.19 -11.37 -0.53
N GLY A 257 12.32 -10.27 0.22
CA GLY A 257 12.76 -10.31 1.61
C GLY A 257 14.12 -11.00 1.82
N GLY A 258 15.03 -10.90 0.85
CA GLY A 258 16.33 -11.59 0.86
C GLY A 258 16.30 -13.06 0.43
N VAL A 259 15.11 -13.68 0.30
CA VAL A 259 14.95 -15.08 -0.10
C VAL A 259 14.88 -15.21 -1.62
N PRO A 260 15.75 -16.03 -2.25
CA PRO A 260 15.65 -16.33 -3.68
C PRO A 260 14.60 -17.41 -3.95
N TYR A 261 13.74 -17.18 -4.94
CA TYR A 261 12.78 -18.15 -5.46
C TYR A 261 13.12 -18.45 -6.92
N ASN A 262 13.30 -19.74 -7.26
CA ASN A 262 13.35 -20.19 -8.64
C ASN A 262 11.90 -20.37 -9.11
N LEU A 263 11.35 -19.35 -9.75
CA LEU A 263 9.97 -19.34 -10.19
C LEU A 263 9.85 -19.92 -11.60
N TYR A 264 9.12 -21.01 -11.73
CA TYR A 264 8.65 -21.48 -13.03
C TYR A 264 7.38 -20.71 -13.38
N THR A 265 7.28 -20.17 -14.60
CA THR A 265 6.05 -19.59 -15.12
C THR A 265 5.82 -19.93 -16.58
N GLN A 266 4.65 -20.47 -16.89
CA GLN A 266 4.23 -20.77 -18.25
C GLN A 266 2.97 -19.99 -18.61
N SER A 267 2.96 -19.38 -19.80
CA SER A 267 1.77 -18.75 -20.39
C SER A 267 1.16 -19.63 -21.48
N LEU A 268 -0.05 -20.13 -21.22
CA LEU A 268 -0.85 -20.93 -22.13
C LEU A 268 -1.77 -20.01 -22.91
N GLN A 269 -1.26 -19.57 -24.06
CA GLN A 269 -1.98 -18.68 -24.97
C GLN A 269 -3.30 -19.28 -25.42
N GLN A 270 -4.30 -18.40 -25.59
CA GLN A 270 -5.65 -18.72 -26.02
C GLN A 270 -6.46 -19.63 -25.07
N PHE A 271 -5.93 -20.01 -23.91
CA PHE A 271 -6.67 -20.67 -22.82
C PHE A 271 -7.34 -19.68 -21.86
N GLY A 272 -7.29 -18.38 -22.15
CA GLY A 272 -8.07 -17.39 -21.40
C GLY A 272 -9.56 -17.48 -21.70
N GLN A 273 -10.36 -16.88 -20.83
CA GLN A 273 -11.82 -16.97 -20.86
C GLN A 273 -12.44 -16.46 -22.18
N ASP A 274 -12.01 -15.29 -22.67
CA ASP A 274 -12.53 -14.73 -23.92
C ASP A 274 -12.08 -15.52 -25.14
N ALA A 275 -10.86 -16.04 -25.13
CA ALA A 275 -10.35 -16.86 -26.22
C ALA A 275 -11.13 -18.17 -26.33
N VAL A 276 -11.41 -18.83 -25.21
CA VAL A 276 -12.22 -20.05 -25.17
C VAL A 276 -13.68 -19.76 -25.49
N TRP A 277 -14.22 -18.64 -25.00
CA TRP A 277 -15.57 -18.19 -25.33
C TRP A 277 -15.75 -17.98 -26.83
N LYS A 278 -14.82 -17.26 -27.47
CA LYS A 278 -14.84 -17.03 -28.91
C LYS A 278 -14.80 -18.34 -29.70
N LEU A 279 -13.96 -19.29 -29.28
CA LEU A 279 -13.89 -20.61 -29.91
C LEU A 279 -15.20 -21.39 -29.80
N LEU A 280 -15.85 -21.34 -28.63
CA LEU A 280 -17.14 -21.97 -28.42
C LEU A 280 -18.19 -21.39 -29.38
N LEU A 281 -18.24 -20.06 -29.49
CA LEU A 281 -19.16 -19.38 -30.40
C LEU A 281 -18.89 -19.72 -31.87
N GLU A 282 -17.63 -19.69 -32.32
CA GLU A 282 -17.23 -20.03 -33.69
C GLU A 282 -17.59 -21.48 -34.04
N ARG A 283 -17.49 -22.41 -33.08
CA ARG A 283 -17.87 -23.82 -33.27
C ARG A 283 -19.39 -24.00 -33.38
N ASN A 284 -20.14 -23.27 -32.55
CA ASN A 284 -21.60 -23.39 -32.46
C ASN A 284 -22.33 -22.62 -33.58
N THR A 285 -21.61 -21.82 -34.37
CA THR A 285 -22.16 -21.16 -35.55
C THR A 285 -21.74 -21.87 -36.83
N PRO A 286 -22.63 -22.64 -37.49
CA PRO A 286 -22.31 -23.19 -38.80
C PRO A 286 -22.02 -22.05 -39.79
N ASP A 287 -21.05 -22.26 -40.69
CA ASP A 287 -20.79 -21.33 -41.79
C ASP A 287 -22.08 -21.13 -42.60
N LEU A 288 -22.73 -19.98 -42.44
CA LEU A 288 -23.98 -19.59 -43.12
C LEU A 288 -23.78 -19.35 -44.62
N MET A 289 -22.75 -19.93 -45.22
CA MET A 289 -22.41 -19.80 -46.63
C MET A 289 -23.10 -20.87 -47.50
N SER A 290 -23.84 -21.83 -46.91
CA SER A 290 -24.42 -22.95 -47.66
C SER A 290 -25.94 -23.18 -47.54
N SER A 291 -26.72 -22.27 -46.93
CA SER A 291 -28.18 -22.50 -46.85
C SER A 291 -28.98 -21.22 -46.95
N SER A 292 -29.45 -20.96 -48.16
CA SER A 292 -30.62 -20.13 -48.47
C SER A 292 -31.88 -20.76 -47.86
N LEU A 293 -32.15 -20.52 -46.58
CA LEU A 293 -33.47 -20.80 -45.98
C LEU A 293 -33.86 -19.65 -45.04
N ASN A 294 -34.99 -19.02 -45.36
CA ASN A 294 -35.64 -17.93 -44.63
C ASN A 294 -36.28 -18.40 -43.30
N SER A 295 -35.55 -19.13 -42.46
CA SER A 295 -35.96 -19.40 -41.08
C SER A 295 -35.04 -18.67 -40.12
N GLU A 296 -35.64 -17.92 -39.19
CA GLU A 296 -34.99 -17.45 -37.96
C GLU A 296 -34.59 -18.67 -37.12
N ILE A 297 -33.49 -19.35 -37.50
CA ILE A 297 -32.96 -20.48 -36.74
C ILE A 297 -32.34 -19.91 -35.48
N SER A 298 -33.09 -19.97 -34.38
CA SER A 298 -32.60 -19.62 -33.05
C SER A 298 -31.73 -20.76 -32.51
N ILE A 299 -30.43 -20.53 -32.40
CA ILE A 299 -29.45 -21.52 -31.93
C ILE A 299 -29.47 -21.55 -30.39
N PRO A 300 -29.74 -22.70 -29.73
CA PRO A 300 -29.69 -22.78 -28.28
C PRO A 300 -28.26 -22.57 -27.78
N ASN A 301 -28.08 -21.71 -26.78
CA ASN A 301 -26.81 -21.48 -26.11
C ASN A 301 -26.91 -21.87 -24.63
N PRO A 302 -26.36 -23.04 -24.23
CA PRO A 302 -26.44 -23.53 -22.85
C PRO A 302 -25.52 -22.79 -21.88
N CYS A 303 -24.55 -22.02 -22.39
CA CYS A 303 -23.54 -21.34 -21.59
C CYS A 303 -23.95 -19.92 -21.15
N TYR A 304 -25.09 -19.41 -21.63
CA TYR A 304 -25.74 -18.23 -21.07
C TYR A 304 -26.77 -18.66 -20.01
N PRO A 305 -26.94 -17.89 -18.92
CA PRO A 305 -27.97 -18.15 -17.92
C PRO A 305 -29.38 -18.16 -18.51
N ARG A 306 -30.26 -18.97 -17.92
CA ARG A 306 -31.64 -19.11 -18.39
C ARG A 306 -32.36 -17.75 -18.36
N GLY A 307 -33.04 -17.41 -19.46
CA GLY A 307 -33.82 -16.17 -19.57
C GLY A 307 -33.00 -14.92 -19.89
N TYR A 308 -31.68 -15.04 -20.11
CA TYR A 308 -30.87 -13.92 -20.59
C TYR A 308 -31.22 -13.58 -22.05
N GLU A 309 -31.63 -12.33 -22.29
CA GLU A 309 -31.84 -11.81 -23.63
C GLU A 309 -30.54 -11.22 -24.18
N LEU A 310 -30.07 -11.75 -25.31
CA LEU A 310 -28.89 -11.23 -25.99
C LEU A 310 -29.23 -9.88 -26.61
N THR A 311 -28.77 -8.80 -25.98
CA THR A 311 -29.02 -7.43 -26.43
C THR A 311 -28.17 -7.06 -27.66
N SER A 312 -28.68 -6.12 -28.47
CA SER A 312 -28.12 -5.58 -29.72
C SER A 312 -26.74 -4.88 -29.61
N GLN A 313 -26.10 -4.90 -28.43
CA GLN A 313 -24.79 -4.27 -28.20
C GLN A 313 -23.60 -5.15 -28.60
N THR A 314 -23.83 -6.43 -28.88
CA THR A 314 -22.79 -7.30 -29.44
C THR A 314 -22.67 -7.03 -30.94
N SER A 315 -21.48 -6.62 -31.37
CA SER A 315 -21.19 -6.25 -32.77
C SER A 315 -21.20 -7.45 -33.74
N ASP A 316 -21.72 -8.59 -33.32
CA ASP A 316 -21.68 -9.84 -34.06
C ASP A 316 -23.11 -10.31 -34.32
N GLU A 317 -23.58 -10.12 -35.56
CA GLU A 317 -24.91 -10.55 -36.03
C GLU A 317 -25.16 -12.05 -35.77
N LYS A 318 -24.09 -12.85 -35.65
CA LYS A 318 -24.17 -14.27 -35.33
C LYS A 318 -24.65 -14.53 -33.89
N LEU A 319 -24.33 -13.63 -32.96
CA LEU A 319 -24.74 -13.75 -31.56
C LEU A 319 -26.24 -13.47 -31.37
N MET A 320 -26.79 -12.55 -32.16
CA MET A 320 -28.21 -12.16 -32.14
C MET A 320 -29.17 -13.29 -32.49
N LYS A 321 -28.69 -14.37 -33.10
CA LYS A 321 -29.49 -15.54 -33.49
C LYS A 321 -29.48 -16.66 -32.45
N SER A 322 -28.93 -16.45 -31.27
CA SER A 322 -28.90 -17.47 -30.21
C SER A 322 -29.83 -17.14 -29.04
N HIS A 323 -30.42 -18.17 -28.41
CA HIS A 323 -31.24 -18.02 -27.20
C HIS A 323 -30.60 -18.73 -26.02
N ALA A 324 -30.63 -18.09 -24.84
CA ALA A 324 -30.02 -18.62 -23.64
C ALA A 324 -30.88 -19.73 -23.01
N THR A 325 -30.32 -20.95 -22.90
CA THR A 325 -31.03 -22.10 -22.31
C THR A 325 -30.63 -22.40 -20.88
N GLY A 326 -29.48 -21.92 -20.41
CA GLY A 326 -29.03 -22.12 -19.03
C GLY A 326 -28.89 -23.58 -18.63
N ASN A 327 -28.14 -24.37 -19.39
CA ASN A 327 -27.94 -25.80 -19.12
C ASN A 327 -26.46 -26.09 -18.87
N PHE A 328 -26.09 -26.20 -17.59
CA PHE A 328 -24.69 -26.37 -17.21
C PHE A 328 -24.07 -27.64 -17.84
N SER A 329 -24.76 -28.78 -17.81
CA SER A 329 -24.22 -30.04 -18.34
C SER A 329 -23.95 -29.97 -19.85
N ALA A 330 -24.85 -29.33 -20.61
CA ALA A 330 -24.67 -29.11 -22.04
C ALA A 330 -23.49 -28.16 -22.30
N CYS A 331 -23.42 -27.03 -21.57
CA CYS A 331 -22.31 -26.09 -21.69
C CYS A 331 -20.95 -26.74 -21.40
N LYS A 332 -20.86 -27.48 -20.30
CA LYS A 332 -19.68 -28.27 -19.92
C LYS A 332 -19.26 -29.23 -21.03
N SER A 333 -20.20 -29.97 -21.60
CA SER A 333 -19.92 -30.92 -22.69
C SER A 333 -19.36 -30.23 -23.94
N GLU A 334 -19.96 -29.11 -24.35
CA GLU A 334 -19.49 -28.30 -25.48
C GLU A 334 -18.08 -27.73 -25.26
N LEU A 335 -17.80 -27.27 -24.04
CA LEU A 335 -16.49 -26.81 -23.62
C LEU A 335 -15.44 -27.93 -23.66
N THR A 336 -15.73 -29.09 -23.07
CA THR A 336 -14.85 -30.26 -23.09
C THR A 336 -14.52 -30.67 -24.53
N MET A 337 -15.51 -30.66 -25.44
CA MET A 337 -15.28 -30.95 -26.86
C MET A 337 -14.40 -29.89 -27.55
N SER A 338 -14.62 -28.61 -27.24
CA SER A 338 -13.87 -27.50 -27.82
C SER A 338 -12.40 -27.51 -27.40
N LEU A 339 -12.12 -27.83 -26.14
CA LEU A 339 -10.75 -27.91 -25.62
C LEU A 339 -10.01 -29.18 -26.08
N LYS A 340 -10.68 -30.33 -26.19
CA LYS A 340 -10.08 -31.58 -26.74
C LYS A 340 -9.56 -31.39 -28.17
N GLY A 341 -10.30 -30.64 -29.01
CA GLY A 341 -9.90 -30.35 -30.38
C GLY A 341 -8.65 -29.46 -30.52
N ARG A 342 -8.11 -28.93 -29.42
CA ARG A 342 -6.96 -28.02 -29.43
C ARG A 342 -5.62 -28.70 -29.22
N LYS A 343 -5.58 -29.93 -28.69
CA LYS A 343 -4.33 -30.70 -28.54
C LYS A 343 -3.50 -30.79 -29.84
N GLY A 344 -4.13 -30.61 -31.01
CA GLY A 344 -3.46 -30.63 -32.32
C GLY A 344 -3.18 -29.27 -33.01
N ARG A 345 -3.47 -28.10 -32.40
CA ARG A 345 -3.39 -26.77 -33.07
C ARG A 345 -2.50 -25.75 -32.34
N CYS A 346 -1.40 -26.19 -31.77
CA CYS A 346 -0.50 -25.28 -31.03
C CYS A 346 0.80 -25.05 -31.80
N THR A 347 1.26 -23.79 -31.77
CA THR A 347 2.37 -23.28 -32.57
C THR A 347 3.73 -23.41 -31.87
N ARG A 348 3.77 -23.65 -30.55
CA ARG A 348 4.99 -23.88 -29.76
C ARG A 348 4.76 -24.99 -28.74
N ALA A 349 5.55 -26.07 -28.82
CA ALA A 349 5.55 -27.12 -27.82
C ALA A 349 6.07 -26.60 -26.46
N PRO A 350 5.65 -27.20 -25.32
CA PRO A 350 4.65 -28.26 -25.19
C PRO A 350 3.21 -27.73 -25.32
N CYS A 351 2.46 -28.34 -26.23
CA CYS A 351 1.09 -27.98 -26.60
C CYS A 351 0.02 -28.67 -25.75
N GLU A 352 0.47 -29.56 -24.88
CA GLU A 352 -0.40 -30.18 -23.91
C GLU A 352 -0.68 -29.14 -22.83
N ILE A 353 -1.96 -28.90 -22.50
CA ILE A 353 -2.30 -28.32 -21.19
C ILE A 353 -1.66 -29.28 -20.23
N VAL A 354 -0.55 -28.85 -19.62
CA VAL A 354 0.46 -29.74 -19.04
C VAL A 354 -0.23 -30.98 -18.46
N PRO A 355 -0.14 -32.14 -19.13
CA PRO A 355 -0.63 -33.34 -18.51
C PRO A 355 0.27 -33.46 -17.31
N SER A 356 -0.33 -33.56 -16.14
CA SER A 356 0.39 -33.76 -14.91
C SER A 356 1.25 -32.60 -14.38
N ILE A 357 0.83 -31.32 -14.39
CA ILE A 357 1.37 -30.40 -13.35
C ILE A 357 1.17 -31.07 -11.99
N PHE A 358 -0.05 -31.51 -11.71
CA PHE A 358 -0.36 -32.22 -10.47
C PHE A 358 0.26 -33.62 -10.39
N SER A 359 0.29 -34.42 -11.46
CA SER A 359 0.89 -35.77 -11.37
C SER A 359 2.43 -35.77 -11.39
N GLU A 360 3.11 -34.78 -11.98
CA GLU A 360 4.56 -34.58 -11.82
C GLU A 360 4.88 -34.08 -10.41
N LEU A 361 4.03 -33.21 -9.84
CA LEU A 361 4.17 -32.73 -8.46
C LEU A 361 3.84 -33.80 -7.41
N GLU A 362 2.92 -34.72 -7.68
CA GLU A 362 2.64 -35.88 -6.81
C GLU A 362 3.79 -36.88 -6.77
N ASN A 363 4.53 -37.02 -7.87
CA ASN A 363 5.70 -37.91 -7.96
C ASN A 363 6.98 -37.31 -7.37
N LYS A 364 6.98 -36.01 -6.99
CA LYS A 364 8.08 -35.38 -6.26
C LYS A 364 7.90 -35.55 -4.75
N PRO A 365 8.98 -35.62 -3.94
CA PRO A 365 8.92 -35.84 -2.49
C PRO A 365 8.22 -34.74 -1.69
N HIS A 366 7.77 -33.66 -2.34
CA HIS A 366 7.03 -32.55 -1.74
C HIS A 366 5.61 -32.41 -2.35
N PRO A 367 4.70 -33.39 -2.19
CA PRO A 367 3.35 -33.38 -2.78
C PRO A 367 2.39 -32.38 -2.08
N ARG A 368 2.93 -31.35 -1.40
CA ARG A 368 2.23 -30.47 -0.46
C ARG A 368 2.01 -29.04 -0.96
N GLN A 369 2.51 -28.65 -2.13
CA GLN A 369 2.25 -27.32 -2.66
C GLN A 369 0.76 -27.15 -2.95
N ARG A 370 0.15 -26.19 -2.27
CA ARG A 370 -1.24 -25.77 -2.49
C ARG A 370 -1.30 -24.92 -3.74
N PHE A 371 -2.39 -25.04 -4.49
CA PHE A 371 -2.61 -24.23 -5.69
C PHE A 371 -3.72 -23.23 -5.46
N PHE A 372 -3.49 -22.01 -5.93
CA PHE A 372 -4.48 -20.95 -5.92
C PHE A 372 -4.92 -20.65 -7.34
N LEU A 373 -6.23 -20.71 -7.58
CA LEU A 373 -6.81 -20.22 -8.83
C LEU A 373 -7.19 -18.74 -8.63
N SER A 374 -6.48 -17.84 -9.29
CA SER A 374 -6.90 -16.45 -9.45
C SER A 374 -7.67 -16.31 -10.76
N SER A 375 -8.82 -15.66 -10.71
CA SER A 375 -9.67 -15.38 -11.86
C SER A 375 -10.27 -14.00 -11.71
N GLN A 376 -10.50 -13.32 -12.84
CA GLN A 376 -11.25 -12.05 -12.84
C GLN A 376 -12.73 -12.23 -12.46
N VAL A 377 -13.19 -13.48 -12.29
CA VAL A 377 -14.57 -13.83 -11.91
C VAL A 377 -14.73 -13.67 -10.40
N ARG A 378 -15.58 -12.72 -9.99
CA ARG A 378 -15.91 -12.45 -8.58
C ARG A 378 -16.86 -13.53 -8.03
N GLY A 379 -16.82 -13.75 -6.71
CA GLY A 379 -17.84 -14.55 -6.00
C GLY A 379 -17.53 -16.03 -5.81
N LEU A 380 -16.28 -16.47 -6.01
CA LEU A 380 -15.89 -17.85 -5.69
C LEU A 380 -15.80 -18.09 -4.17
N VAL A 381 -16.08 -19.32 -3.76
CA VAL A 381 -15.96 -19.75 -2.35
C VAL A 381 -14.48 -20.05 -2.06
N PRO A 382 -13.88 -19.51 -0.97
CA PRO A 382 -12.42 -19.57 -0.74
C PRO A 382 -11.82 -20.98 -0.73
N LYS A 383 -12.61 -21.97 -0.29
CA LYS A 383 -12.22 -23.38 -0.23
C LYS A 383 -13.41 -24.22 -0.69
N ALA A 384 -13.39 -24.63 -1.94
CA ALA A 384 -14.40 -25.50 -2.52
C ALA A 384 -13.73 -26.69 -3.22
N SER A 385 -14.32 -27.86 -3.07
CA SER A 385 -14.03 -29.01 -3.92
C SER A 385 -14.57 -28.78 -5.33
N VAL A 386 -14.04 -29.51 -6.31
CA VAL A 386 -14.56 -29.47 -7.68
C VAL A 386 -16.04 -29.84 -7.72
N SER A 387 -16.49 -30.74 -6.84
CA SER A 387 -17.90 -31.12 -6.71
C SER A 387 -18.79 -29.97 -6.22
N GLU A 388 -18.33 -29.21 -5.22
CA GLU A 388 -19.04 -28.03 -4.72
C GLU A 388 -19.11 -26.93 -5.77
N LEU A 389 -18.04 -26.72 -6.53
CA LEU A 389 -18.04 -25.80 -7.67
C LEU A 389 -19.03 -26.22 -8.75
N GLU A 390 -19.05 -27.50 -9.12
CA GLU A 390 -19.99 -28.04 -10.12
C GLU A 390 -21.44 -27.89 -9.65
N PHE A 391 -21.72 -28.12 -8.37
CA PHE A 391 -23.05 -27.89 -7.79
C PHE A 391 -23.48 -26.42 -7.86
N VAL A 392 -22.62 -25.49 -7.45
CA VAL A 392 -22.90 -24.05 -7.52
C VAL A 392 -23.10 -23.59 -8.97
N ALA A 393 -22.30 -24.13 -9.90
CA ALA A 393 -22.40 -23.82 -11.31
C ALA A 393 -23.72 -24.27 -11.93
N HIS A 394 -24.20 -25.47 -11.57
CA HIS A 394 -25.53 -25.93 -11.94
C HIS A 394 -26.62 -24.96 -11.46
N GLN A 395 -26.59 -24.61 -10.17
CA GLN A 395 -27.56 -23.68 -9.60
C GLN A 395 -27.53 -22.31 -10.30
N PHE A 396 -26.33 -21.80 -10.61
CA PHE A 396 -26.19 -20.49 -11.25
C PHE A 396 -26.71 -20.50 -12.69
N CYS A 397 -26.34 -21.49 -13.50
CA CYS A 397 -26.71 -21.55 -14.92
C CYS A 397 -28.21 -21.75 -15.14
N GLU A 398 -28.85 -22.56 -14.29
CA GLU A 398 -30.26 -22.95 -14.43
C GLU A 398 -31.24 -21.97 -13.74
N ASP A 399 -30.74 -21.02 -12.94
CA ASP A 399 -31.54 -19.95 -12.34
C ASP A 399 -31.95 -18.90 -13.37
N ASP A 400 -33.04 -18.20 -13.06
CA ASP A 400 -33.59 -17.16 -13.91
C ASP A 400 -32.74 -15.88 -13.88
N TRP A 401 -32.53 -15.27 -15.04
CA TRP A 401 -31.76 -14.04 -15.20
C TRP A 401 -32.18 -12.92 -14.23
N GLU A 402 -33.48 -12.72 -13.97
CA GLU A 402 -33.96 -11.69 -13.04
C GLU A 402 -33.65 -12.02 -11.57
N ASN A 403 -33.52 -13.31 -11.23
CA ASN A 403 -33.07 -13.72 -9.90
C ASN A 403 -31.57 -13.45 -9.74
N LEU A 404 -30.78 -13.78 -10.76
CA LEU A 404 -29.34 -13.57 -10.76
C LEU A 404 -29.00 -12.09 -10.60
N LYS A 405 -29.65 -11.19 -11.36
CA LYS A 405 -29.45 -9.73 -11.24
C LYS A 405 -29.77 -9.19 -9.84
N ARG A 406 -30.76 -9.76 -9.16
CA ARG A 406 -31.11 -9.37 -7.77
C ARG A 406 -30.14 -9.91 -6.74
N LYS A 407 -29.54 -11.07 -7.00
CA LYS A 407 -28.66 -11.77 -6.05
C LYS A 407 -27.21 -11.29 -6.13
N TYR A 408 -26.75 -10.88 -7.31
CA TYR A 408 -25.35 -10.54 -7.56
C TYR A 408 -25.21 -9.09 -8.03
N ASP A 409 -24.36 -8.32 -7.34
CA ASP A 409 -23.99 -6.94 -7.71
C ASP A 409 -22.83 -6.95 -8.72
N ILE A 410 -23.13 -7.40 -9.94
CA ILE A 410 -22.18 -7.54 -11.06
C ILE A 410 -22.84 -6.92 -12.30
N ASP A 411 -22.07 -6.28 -13.18
CA ASP A 411 -22.61 -5.75 -14.43
C ASP A 411 -23.17 -6.86 -15.32
N ASP A 412 -24.23 -6.55 -16.07
CA ASP A 412 -24.96 -7.53 -16.90
C ASP A 412 -24.05 -8.29 -17.89
N VAL A 413 -22.99 -7.65 -18.39
CA VAL A 413 -22.06 -8.30 -19.33
C VAL A 413 -21.27 -9.40 -18.62
N ASP A 414 -20.67 -9.10 -17.47
CA ASP A 414 -19.90 -10.07 -16.69
C ASP A 414 -20.83 -11.13 -16.04
N LEU A 415 -22.04 -10.74 -15.62
CA LEU A 415 -23.04 -11.66 -15.07
C LEU A 415 -23.53 -12.67 -16.13
N SER A 416 -23.78 -12.22 -17.37
CA SER A 416 -24.20 -13.09 -18.47
C SER A 416 -23.14 -14.14 -18.83
N ARG A 417 -21.86 -13.84 -18.62
CA ARG A 417 -20.74 -14.75 -18.91
C ARG A 417 -20.41 -15.68 -17.75
N SER A 418 -21.00 -15.47 -16.58
CA SER A 418 -20.64 -16.23 -15.38
C SER A 418 -20.99 -17.71 -15.51
N CYS A 419 -22.10 -18.09 -16.17
CA CYS A 419 -22.42 -19.51 -16.39
C CYS A 419 -21.30 -20.24 -17.17
N PHE A 420 -20.88 -19.66 -18.31
CA PHE A 420 -19.70 -20.11 -19.05
C PHE A 420 -18.45 -20.19 -18.19
N SER A 421 -18.12 -19.13 -17.44
CA SER A 421 -16.92 -19.08 -16.61
C SER A 421 -16.89 -20.21 -15.58
N HIS A 422 -18.01 -20.50 -14.91
CA HIS A 422 -18.11 -21.61 -13.97
C HIS A 422 -17.92 -22.96 -14.65
N ALA A 423 -18.57 -23.19 -15.79
CA ALA A 423 -18.40 -24.42 -16.57
C ALA A 423 -16.96 -24.59 -17.05
N PHE A 424 -16.32 -23.52 -17.51
CA PHE A 424 -14.93 -23.55 -17.94
C PHE A 424 -13.96 -23.87 -16.80
N MET A 425 -14.16 -23.28 -15.61
CA MET A 425 -13.36 -23.62 -14.44
C MET A 425 -13.48 -25.11 -14.06
N VAL A 426 -14.69 -25.68 -14.07
CA VAL A 426 -14.89 -27.12 -13.79
C VAL A 426 -14.17 -28.00 -14.83
N VAL A 427 -14.31 -27.69 -16.12
CA VAL A 427 -13.62 -28.43 -17.20
C VAL A 427 -12.10 -28.29 -17.09
N LEU A 428 -11.60 -27.10 -16.75
CA LEU A 428 -10.17 -26.86 -16.57
C LEU A 428 -9.62 -27.71 -15.42
N LEU A 429 -10.21 -27.62 -14.22
CA LEU A 429 -9.74 -28.34 -13.05
C LEU A 429 -9.86 -29.85 -13.23
N ARG A 430 -10.98 -30.33 -13.77
CA ARG A 430 -11.26 -31.77 -13.88
C ARG A 430 -10.61 -32.42 -15.10
N ASP A 431 -10.91 -31.90 -16.29
CA ASP A 431 -10.52 -32.54 -17.55
C ASP A 431 -9.11 -32.16 -17.99
N SER A 432 -8.64 -30.97 -17.62
CA SER A 432 -7.32 -30.49 -18.05
C SER A 432 -6.24 -30.73 -17.00
N PHE A 433 -6.52 -30.44 -15.72
CA PHE A 433 -5.56 -30.66 -14.63
C PHE A 433 -5.68 -32.01 -13.93
N GLY A 434 -6.77 -32.76 -14.18
CA GLY A 434 -6.96 -34.10 -13.61
C GLY A 434 -7.29 -34.11 -12.12
N ILE A 435 -7.77 -33.00 -11.57
CA ILE A 435 -8.02 -32.86 -10.12
C ILE A 435 -9.19 -33.75 -9.69
N PRO A 436 -9.04 -34.56 -8.63
CA PRO A 436 -10.13 -35.36 -8.05
C PRO A 436 -11.31 -34.50 -7.59
N PHE A 437 -12.51 -35.09 -7.61
CA PHE A 437 -13.75 -34.38 -7.29
C PHE A 437 -13.85 -33.88 -5.84
N ASP A 438 -13.21 -34.60 -4.93
CA ASP A 438 -13.17 -34.39 -3.48
C ASP A 438 -11.92 -33.64 -3.01
N GLU A 439 -11.00 -33.31 -3.93
CA GLU A 439 -9.78 -32.59 -3.63
C GLU A 439 -10.08 -31.15 -3.18
N LYS A 440 -9.42 -30.73 -2.10
CA LYS A 440 -9.57 -29.40 -1.47
C LYS A 440 -8.26 -28.61 -1.41
N ARG A 441 -7.17 -29.13 -2.00
CA ARG A 441 -5.88 -28.43 -2.12
C ARG A 441 -5.91 -27.21 -3.06
N VAL A 442 -6.98 -27.04 -3.85
CA VAL A 442 -7.20 -25.83 -4.65
C VAL A 442 -7.97 -24.82 -3.82
N GLU A 443 -7.30 -23.72 -3.50
CA GLU A 443 -7.93 -22.56 -2.86
C GLU A 443 -8.29 -21.53 -3.95
N PHE A 444 -9.44 -20.87 -3.80
CA PHE A 444 -9.88 -19.85 -4.75
C PHE A 444 -9.68 -18.48 -4.12
N ALA A 445 -9.16 -17.53 -4.89
CA ALA A 445 -9.11 -16.15 -4.44
C ALA A 445 -10.54 -15.66 -4.20
N ALA A 446 -10.91 -15.52 -2.93
CA ALA A 446 -12.26 -15.16 -2.50
C ALA A 446 -12.16 -14.04 -1.45
N GLY A 447 -12.79 -12.91 -1.76
CA GLY A 447 -12.76 -11.72 -0.92
C GLY A 447 -13.09 -10.47 -1.71
N SER A 448 -13.18 -9.33 -1.01
CA SER A 448 -13.40 -8.00 -1.61
C SER A 448 -12.15 -7.41 -2.27
N THR A 449 -10.99 -8.03 -2.06
CA THR A 449 -9.69 -7.58 -2.57
C THR A 449 -9.35 -8.29 -3.88
N PRO A 450 -9.07 -7.57 -4.98
CA PRO A 450 -8.57 -8.19 -6.21
C PRO A 450 -7.14 -8.70 -6.00
N VAL A 451 -7.00 -10.01 -5.78
CA VAL A 451 -5.70 -10.70 -5.76
C VAL A 451 -5.37 -11.12 -7.19
N ASP A 452 -4.85 -10.18 -7.97
CA ASP A 452 -4.46 -10.37 -9.36
C ASP A 452 -3.05 -9.83 -9.66
N TRP A 453 -2.59 -9.99 -10.90
CA TRP A 453 -1.26 -9.58 -11.33
C TRP A 453 -0.98 -8.09 -11.09
N ARG A 454 -1.98 -7.21 -11.04
CA ARG A 454 -1.77 -5.76 -10.85
C ARG A 454 -1.28 -5.47 -9.44
N LEU A 455 -1.84 -6.16 -8.44
CA LEU A 455 -1.34 -6.10 -7.07
C LEU A 455 0.12 -6.58 -7.01
N GLY A 456 0.44 -7.67 -7.70
CA GLY A 456 1.80 -8.22 -7.74
C GLY A 456 2.81 -7.31 -8.44
N ALA A 457 2.42 -6.69 -9.54
CA ALA A 457 3.23 -5.70 -10.26
C ALA A 457 3.55 -4.50 -9.34
N PHE A 458 2.53 -4.01 -8.65
CA PHE A 458 2.67 -2.92 -7.69
C PHE A 458 3.59 -3.28 -6.51
N ILE A 459 3.43 -4.47 -5.93
CA ILE A 459 4.31 -4.98 -4.88
C ILE A 459 5.74 -5.10 -5.39
N SER A 460 5.93 -5.69 -6.57
CA SER A 460 7.26 -5.86 -7.18
C SER A 460 7.97 -4.51 -7.32
N GLN A 461 7.28 -3.49 -7.81
CA GLN A 461 7.84 -2.16 -7.98
C GLN A 461 8.19 -1.50 -6.64
N THR A 462 7.27 -1.54 -5.68
CA THR A 462 7.44 -0.85 -4.39
C THR A 462 8.49 -1.54 -3.51
N MET A 463 8.57 -2.87 -3.55
CA MET A 463 9.47 -3.66 -2.71
C MET A 463 10.87 -3.83 -3.30
N MET A 464 11.02 -3.92 -4.63
CA MET A 464 12.37 -4.03 -5.23
C MET A 464 13.16 -2.74 -5.10
N GLU A 465 12.52 -1.57 -5.21
CA GLU A 465 13.19 -0.28 -4.95
C GLU A 465 13.54 -0.11 -3.46
N SER A 466 12.79 -0.73 -2.54
CA SER A 466 13.13 -0.68 -1.12
C SER A 466 14.46 -1.36 -0.81
N VAL A 467 14.82 -2.45 -1.52
CA VAL A 467 16.09 -3.17 -1.30
C VAL A 467 17.30 -2.33 -1.71
N ASP A 468 17.23 -1.62 -2.84
CA ASP A 468 18.29 -0.70 -3.27
C ASP A 468 18.38 0.53 -2.35
N SER A 469 17.23 1.04 -1.87
CA SER A 469 17.21 2.15 -0.92
C SER A 469 17.71 1.75 0.47
N ILE A 470 17.49 0.52 0.94
CA ILE A 470 17.96 0.06 2.26
C ILE A 470 19.50 0.00 2.28
N THR A 471 20.15 -0.28 1.16
CA THR A 471 21.61 -0.23 1.06
C THR A 471 22.21 1.18 1.09
N GLU A 472 21.43 2.23 0.78
CA GLU A 472 21.90 3.63 0.88
C GLU A 472 21.31 4.40 2.08
N HIS A 473 20.14 4.01 2.61
CA HIS A 473 19.42 4.73 3.68
C HIS A 473 19.58 4.11 5.07
N HIS A 474 20.24 2.95 5.23
CA HIS A 474 20.56 2.45 6.57
C HIS A 474 21.50 3.38 7.34
N ASP A 475 22.23 4.27 6.65
CA ASP A 475 23.05 5.31 7.26
C ASP A 475 22.28 6.60 7.60
N ILE A 476 21.04 6.81 7.11
CA ILE A 476 20.34 8.11 7.24
C ILE A 476 19.06 8.01 8.10
N HIS A 477 18.26 6.94 8.02
CA HIS A 477 16.96 6.89 8.71
C HIS A 477 16.97 6.35 10.15
N ILE A 478 17.99 5.60 10.57
CA ILE A 478 18.18 5.29 12.00
C ILE A 478 18.59 6.55 12.77
N ILE A 479 19.15 7.54 12.07
CA ILE A 479 19.60 8.78 12.70
C ILE A 479 18.41 9.69 13.03
N GLU A 480 17.33 9.81 12.26
CA GLU A 480 16.35 10.89 12.54
C GLU A 480 15.51 10.74 13.82
N ASN A 481 15.04 9.54 14.20
CA ASN A 481 14.23 9.37 15.42
C ASN A 481 15.06 9.06 16.67
N GLU A 482 16.11 8.25 16.54
CA GLU A 482 17.02 7.97 17.67
C GLU A 482 17.90 9.18 17.97
N SER A 483 18.40 9.92 16.96
CA SER A 483 19.26 11.08 17.23
C SER A 483 18.54 12.16 18.02
N VAL A 484 17.26 12.43 17.77
CA VAL A 484 16.50 13.42 18.53
C VAL A 484 16.43 13.02 20.01
N THR A 485 16.26 11.73 20.29
CA THR A 485 16.26 11.18 21.64
C THR A 485 17.65 11.24 22.29
N PHE A 486 18.71 10.94 21.53
CA PHE A 486 20.10 11.08 21.99
C PHE A 486 20.51 12.53 22.23
N PHE A 487 20.16 13.46 21.33
CA PHE A 487 20.39 14.90 21.49
C PHE A 487 19.65 15.43 22.72
N PHE A 488 18.43 14.94 22.99
CA PHE A 488 17.69 15.27 24.20
C PHE A 488 18.39 14.78 25.47
N LEU A 489 18.82 13.51 25.51
CA LEU A 489 19.58 12.96 26.64
C LEU A 489 20.89 13.73 26.86
N PHE A 490 21.57 14.09 25.79
CA PHE A 490 22.82 14.86 25.86
C PHE A 490 22.58 16.28 26.38
N ALA A 491 21.50 16.94 25.94
CA ALA A 491 21.11 18.26 26.43
C ALA A 491 20.75 18.24 27.93
N VAL A 492 19.98 17.23 28.38
CA VAL A 492 19.65 17.04 29.80
C VAL A 492 20.91 16.81 30.63
N LEU A 493 21.85 15.99 30.13
CA LEU A 493 23.12 15.72 30.80
C LEU A 493 23.97 17.00 30.94
N ILE A 494 24.06 17.82 29.89
CA ILE A 494 24.77 19.11 29.93
C ILE A 494 24.14 20.05 30.97
N VAL A 495 22.82 20.15 31.01
CA VAL A 495 22.11 20.98 32.00
C VAL A 495 22.40 20.49 33.42
N PHE A 496 22.41 19.17 33.66
CA PHE A 496 22.76 18.59 34.96
C PHE A 496 24.21 18.90 35.36
N VAL A 497 25.17 18.80 34.43
CA VAL A 497 26.57 19.14 34.68
C VAL A 497 26.73 20.63 35.00
N LEU A 498 26.04 21.52 34.28
CA LEU A 498 26.07 22.95 34.54
C LEU A 498 25.46 23.31 35.91
N LEU A 499 24.34 22.67 36.29
CA LEU A 499 23.72 22.82 37.60
C LEU A 499 24.62 22.30 38.72
N ALA A 500 25.26 21.14 38.53
CA ALA A 500 26.21 20.58 39.47
C ALA A 500 27.43 21.50 39.63
N ALA A 501 28.01 21.99 38.53
CA ALA A 501 29.11 22.94 38.55
C ALA A 501 28.72 24.26 39.26
N PHE A 502 27.52 24.78 38.99
CA PHE A 502 26.99 25.96 39.67
C PHE A 502 26.78 25.73 41.17
N PHE A 503 26.29 24.55 41.57
CA PHE A 503 26.12 24.17 42.96
C PHE A 503 27.47 24.06 43.68
N VAL A 504 28.46 23.39 43.07
CA VAL A 504 29.83 23.29 43.59
C VAL A 504 30.49 24.66 43.72
N LEU A 505 30.32 25.54 42.73
CA LEU A 505 30.84 26.91 42.78
C LEU A 505 30.17 27.75 43.88
N ASN A 506 28.87 27.55 44.14
CA ASN A 506 28.19 28.21 45.26
C ASN A 506 28.55 27.63 46.63
N LEU A 507 28.85 26.33 46.72
CA LEU A 507 29.37 25.69 47.93
C LEU A 507 30.80 26.14 48.27
N ARG A 508 31.56 26.62 47.29
CA ARG A 508 32.92 27.18 47.45
C ARG A 508 32.95 28.68 47.78
N LYS A 509 31.83 29.29 48.19
CA LYS A 509 31.90 30.67 48.74
C LYS A 509 32.73 30.63 50.03
N PRO A 510 33.88 31.33 50.09
CA PRO A 510 34.66 31.40 51.32
C PRO A 510 33.82 32.09 52.40
N GLN A 511 33.70 31.44 53.56
CA GLN A 511 33.13 32.10 54.73
C GLN A 511 34.21 33.02 55.32
N PHE A 512 33.93 34.31 55.28
CA PHE A 512 34.78 35.30 55.94
C PHE A 512 34.29 35.48 57.37
N LYS A 513 35.17 35.27 58.33
CA LYS A 513 34.89 35.61 59.73
C LYS A 513 35.54 36.97 60.01
N THR A 514 34.72 37.91 60.46
CA THR A 514 35.21 39.23 60.86
C THR A 514 35.44 39.17 62.36
N ILE A 515 36.68 39.32 62.80
CA ILE A 515 37.06 39.33 64.23
C ILE A 515 37.50 40.74 64.58
N TYR A 516 36.98 41.29 65.68
CA TYR A 516 37.39 42.60 66.18
C TYR A 516 38.57 42.41 67.14
N ASP A 517 39.72 42.96 66.79
CA ASP A 517 40.92 42.92 67.63
C ASP A 517 40.84 44.02 68.69
N LEU A 518 40.61 43.62 69.95
CA LEU A 518 40.46 44.52 71.09
C LEU A 518 41.78 45.22 71.49
N GLU A 519 42.94 44.67 71.14
CA GLU A 519 44.24 45.28 71.44
C GLU A 519 44.63 46.33 70.40
N LYS A 520 44.24 46.13 69.13
CA LYS A 520 44.63 47.00 68.02
C LYS A 520 43.51 47.86 67.43
N GLY A 521 42.30 47.79 67.99
CA GLY A 521 41.18 48.67 67.67
C GLY A 521 40.69 48.63 66.21
N HIS A 522 40.87 47.51 65.51
CA HIS A 522 40.42 47.36 64.12
C HIS A 522 39.84 45.97 63.83
N TYR A 523 39.05 45.88 62.75
CA TYR A 523 38.47 44.63 62.28
C TYR A 523 39.45 43.88 61.38
N ILE A 524 39.68 42.60 61.65
CA ILE A 524 40.46 41.70 60.79
C ILE A 524 39.48 40.74 60.10
N VAL A 525 39.51 40.74 58.76
CA VAL A 525 38.72 39.81 57.94
C VAL A 525 39.64 38.66 57.55
N THR A 526 39.45 37.49 58.16
CA THR A 526 40.23 36.29 57.82
C THR A 526 39.40 35.30 57.02
N ARG A 527 40.05 34.65 56.05
CA ARG A 527 39.46 33.59 55.24
C ARG A 527 39.50 32.31 56.07
N VAL A 528 38.34 31.75 56.41
CA VAL A 528 38.28 30.47 57.14
C VAL A 528 38.37 29.34 56.10
N PRO A 529 39.42 28.51 56.08
CA PRO A 529 39.40 27.28 55.30
C PRO A 529 38.37 26.34 55.93
N ARG A 530 37.56 25.71 55.10
CA ARG A 530 36.49 24.81 55.56
C ARG A 530 37.06 23.47 55.96
#